data_AF-N6TKX6-F1
#
_entry.id   AF-N6TKX6-F1
#
_cell.length_a   1.000
_cell.length_b   1.000
_cell.length_c   1.000
_cell.angle_alpha   90.00
_cell.angle_beta   90.00
_cell.angle_gamma   90.00
#
_symmetry.space_group_name_H-M   'P 1'
#
loop_
_entity.id
_entity.type
_entity.pdbx_description
1 polymer ?
#
loop_
_entity_poly.entity_id
_entity_poly.type
_entity_poly.pdbx_seq_one_letter_code
_entity_poly.pdbx_strand_id
1 'polypeptide(L)'
;MFKMLYDSNFTYDSSMPIYENKPPSWPYTLDYKLFHDCMIPPCPTRSYPGVWEVPMVMWQDLNGGRCSMGDACSNPPDSEGVFKMILKNFERHYTTNRAPFGLFYHAAWFTQPHHKEGFINFIDTILAMKDVWLLTNWQALQWVRDPTPVSRLNNFQPFQCDFSDRPKRCNNPKVCNLWHKSGVRYMRTCQPCPDIYPWTGNTGIRSSRIDNDIED
;
A
#
# COMPACT_ATOMS: atom_id res chain seq x y z
N MET A 1 0.76 -9.25 15.12
CA MET A 1 0.14 -8.47 14.02
C MET A 1 -1.10 -9.16 13.47
N PHE A 2 -0.98 -10.28 12.75
CA PHE A 2 -2.13 -10.92 12.07
C PHE A 2 -3.31 -11.31 12.98
N LYS A 3 -3.06 -11.73 14.23
CA LYS A 3 -4.13 -11.91 15.22
C LYS A 3 -4.92 -10.63 15.46
N MET A 4 -4.25 -9.48 15.58
CA MET A 4 -4.91 -8.19 15.76
C MET A 4 -5.72 -7.81 14.53
N LEU A 5 -5.20 -8.05 13.33
CA LEU A 5 -5.93 -7.80 12.08
C LEU A 5 -7.22 -8.62 12.04
N TYR A 6 -7.13 -9.91 12.37
CA TYR A 6 -8.27 -10.81 12.46
C TYR A 6 -9.29 -10.34 13.53
N ASP A 7 -8.84 -10.14 14.77
CA ASP A 7 -9.72 -9.74 15.88
C ASP A 7 -10.39 -8.38 15.66
N SER A 8 -9.72 -7.47 14.93
CA SER A 8 -10.21 -6.12 14.64
C SER A 8 -10.92 -6.00 13.29
N ASN A 9 -11.21 -7.12 12.61
CA ASN A 9 -11.90 -7.18 11.32
C ASN A 9 -11.22 -6.38 10.20
N PHE A 10 -9.89 -6.34 10.16
CA PHE A 10 -9.17 -5.83 8.99
C PHE A 10 -9.30 -6.81 7.83
N THR A 11 -9.53 -6.28 6.64
CA THR A 11 -9.76 -7.11 5.46
C THR A 11 -8.49 -7.72 4.88
N TYR A 12 -7.39 -6.97 4.90
CA TYR A 12 -6.14 -7.42 4.31
C TYR A 12 -4.91 -6.80 5.00
N ASP A 13 -3.79 -7.49 4.88
CA ASP A 13 -2.43 -6.99 5.08
C ASP A 13 -1.72 -6.86 3.72
N SER A 14 -0.72 -5.99 3.66
CA SER A 14 0.14 -5.80 2.48
C SER A 14 1.55 -5.50 2.94
N SER A 15 2.06 -6.29 3.89
CA SER A 15 3.33 -6.05 4.55
C SER A 15 4.33 -7.20 4.38
N MET A 16 3.94 -8.32 3.76
CA MET A 16 4.85 -9.43 3.51
C MET A 16 5.51 -9.31 2.13
N PRO A 17 6.81 -8.97 2.07
CA PRO A 17 7.53 -9.07 0.83
C PRO A 17 7.78 -10.52 0.49
N ILE A 18 7.70 -10.82 -0.80
CA ILE A 18 8.04 -12.13 -1.33
C ILE A 18 9.09 -11.98 -2.42
N TYR A 19 9.90 -13.00 -2.64
CA TYR A 19 10.83 -13.00 -3.77
C TYR A 19 10.13 -12.70 -5.09
N GLU A 20 10.92 -12.24 -6.06
CA GLU A 20 10.55 -11.92 -7.45
C GLU A 20 9.96 -13.10 -8.27
N ASN A 21 9.50 -14.17 -7.61
CA ASN A 21 9.07 -15.46 -8.13
C ASN A 21 8.47 -15.49 -9.56
N LYS A 22 8.74 -16.59 -10.26
CA LYS A 22 8.29 -16.82 -11.64
C LYS A 22 7.38 -18.06 -11.66
N PRO A 23 6.05 -17.89 -11.79
CA PRO A 23 5.33 -16.64 -11.99
C PRO A 23 5.14 -15.83 -10.68
N PRO A 24 4.86 -14.50 -10.78
CA PRO A 24 4.58 -13.65 -9.63
C PRO A 24 3.39 -14.12 -8.79
N SER A 25 3.39 -13.86 -7.48
CA SER A 25 2.29 -14.30 -6.62
C SER A 25 1.04 -13.44 -6.76
N TRP A 26 -0.12 -14.10 -6.82
CA TRP A 26 -1.42 -13.49 -6.57
C TRP A 26 -1.65 -13.25 -5.06
N PRO A 27 -2.58 -12.35 -4.67
CA PRO A 27 -3.11 -12.28 -3.31
C PRO A 27 -3.71 -13.62 -2.87
N TYR A 28 -3.63 -13.90 -1.57
CA TYR A 28 -4.10 -15.14 -0.97
C TYR A 28 -4.64 -14.88 0.44
N THR A 29 -5.44 -15.79 0.98
CA THR A 29 -5.92 -15.69 2.37
C THR A 29 -4.95 -16.36 3.32
N LEU A 30 -4.93 -15.90 4.57
CA LEU A 30 -4.20 -16.54 5.67
C LEU A 30 -4.99 -17.70 6.29
N ASP A 31 -5.90 -18.31 5.54
CA ASP A 31 -6.65 -19.50 5.96
C ASP A 31 -5.71 -20.71 6.12
N TYR A 32 -4.66 -20.75 5.29
CA TYR A 32 -3.71 -21.86 5.20
C TYR A 32 -2.26 -21.39 5.39
N LYS A 33 -1.36 -22.38 5.49
CA LYS A 33 0.08 -22.14 5.58
C LYS A 33 0.58 -21.39 4.34
N LEU A 34 1.52 -20.47 4.54
CA LEU A 34 2.23 -19.78 3.46
C LEU A 34 2.90 -20.79 2.50
N PHE A 35 2.77 -20.54 1.20
CA PHE A 35 3.37 -21.37 0.13
C PHE A 35 4.71 -20.81 -0.36
N HIS A 36 5.26 -19.80 0.31
CA HIS A 36 6.54 -19.19 0.01
C HIS A 36 7.35 -18.98 1.28
N ASP A 37 8.64 -18.71 1.10
CA ASP A 37 9.54 -18.42 2.20
C ASP A 37 9.20 -17.09 2.88
N CYS A 38 9.48 -17.03 4.18
CA CYS A 38 9.37 -15.81 4.97
C CYS A 38 10.60 -14.94 4.75
N MET A 39 10.47 -13.90 3.93
CA MET A 39 11.57 -12.99 3.60
C MET A 39 12.07 -12.17 4.79
N ILE A 40 11.14 -11.65 5.59
CA ILE A 40 11.43 -10.82 6.76
C ILE A 40 10.70 -11.43 7.95
N PRO A 41 11.39 -12.21 8.80
CA PRO A 41 10.76 -12.84 9.95
C PRO A 41 10.42 -11.81 11.05
N PRO A 42 9.38 -12.07 11.88
CA PRO A 42 8.53 -13.28 11.88
C PRO A 42 7.29 -13.18 10.96
N CYS A 43 7.04 -14.24 10.18
CA CYS A 43 5.81 -14.42 9.39
C CYS A 43 4.73 -15.21 10.18
N PRO A 44 3.45 -15.14 9.78
CA PRO A 44 2.39 -15.86 10.48
C PRO A 44 2.55 -17.38 10.35
N THR A 45 2.43 -18.08 11.47
CA THR A 45 2.48 -19.56 11.54
C THR A 45 1.13 -20.19 11.90
N ARG A 46 0.12 -19.35 12.18
CA ARG A 46 -1.26 -19.76 12.48
C ARG A 46 -2.18 -19.29 11.37
N SER A 47 -3.31 -19.96 11.22
CA SER A 47 -4.39 -19.53 10.32
C SER A 47 -5.15 -18.35 10.92
N TYR A 48 -5.47 -17.38 10.06
CA TYR A 48 -6.32 -16.22 10.34
C TYR A 48 -7.40 -16.12 9.25
N PRO A 49 -8.48 -16.92 9.35
CA PRO A 49 -9.39 -17.09 8.24
C PRO A 49 -10.03 -15.79 7.75
N GLY A 50 -10.07 -15.59 6.43
CA GLY A 50 -10.67 -14.42 5.79
C GLY A 50 -9.80 -13.16 5.74
N VAL A 51 -8.67 -13.12 6.45
CA VAL A 51 -7.67 -12.06 6.30
C VAL A 51 -6.87 -12.32 5.04
N TRP A 52 -6.84 -11.36 4.13
CA TRP A 52 -6.07 -11.43 2.89
C TRP A 52 -4.64 -10.94 3.10
N GLU A 53 -3.69 -11.55 2.41
CA GLU A 53 -2.39 -10.94 2.12
C GLU A 53 -2.40 -10.45 0.67
N VAL A 54 -2.03 -9.19 0.48
CA VAL A 54 -1.61 -8.64 -0.81
C VAL A 54 -0.08 -8.63 -0.84
N PRO A 55 0.56 -9.66 -1.41
CA PRO A 55 2.01 -9.83 -1.27
C PRO A 55 2.76 -8.71 -1.99
N MET A 56 3.81 -8.21 -1.36
CA MET A 56 4.73 -7.26 -1.99
C MET A 56 5.76 -8.04 -2.82
N VAL A 57 5.39 -8.42 -4.05
CA VAL A 57 6.30 -9.12 -4.97
C VAL A 57 7.50 -8.24 -5.27
N MET A 58 8.69 -8.68 -4.87
CA MET A 58 9.92 -7.91 -5.08
C MET A 58 10.15 -7.63 -6.56
N TRP A 59 10.63 -6.43 -6.82
CA TRP A 59 11.15 -6.01 -8.12
C TRP A 59 12.59 -6.48 -8.26
N GLN A 60 13.03 -6.56 -9.52
CA GLN A 60 14.43 -6.62 -9.87
C GLN A 60 14.82 -5.31 -10.56
N ASP A 61 15.77 -4.58 -9.98
CA ASP A 61 16.29 -3.35 -10.57
C ASP A 61 17.11 -3.62 -11.86
N LEU A 62 17.63 -2.56 -12.48
CA LEU A 62 18.42 -2.67 -13.71
C LEU A 62 19.78 -3.35 -13.49
N ASN A 63 20.27 -3.39 -12.26
CA ASN A 63 21.54 -4.00 -11.86
C ASN A 63 21.37 -5.45 -11.34
N GLY A 64 20.13 -5.96 -11.29
CA GLY A 64 19.81 -7.29 -10.77
C GLY A 64 19.51 -7.35 -9.27
N GLY A 65 19.57 -6.21 -8.56
CA GLY A 65 19.21 -6.07 -7.15
C GLY A 65 17.71 -6.28 -6.92
N ARG A 66 17.34 -6.73 -5.71
CA ARG A 66 15.96 -7.02 -5.32
C ARG A 66 15.44 -5.99 -4.34
N CYS A 67 14.20 -5.54 -4.52
CA CYS A 67 13.59 -4.47 -3.73
C CYS A 67 12.07 -4.66 -3.64
N SER A 68 11.49 -4.52 -2.45
CA SER A 68 10.03 -4.65 -2.24
C SER A 68 9.26 -3.36 -2.54
N MET A 69 9.95 -2.23 -2.53
CA MET A 69 9.42 -0.90 -2.83
C MET A 69 10.27 -0.27 -3.92
N GLY A 70 9.65 0.51 -4.82
CA GLY A 70 10.35 1.07 -5.97
C GLY A 70 11.43 2.09 -5.59
N ASP A 71 11.28 2.75 -4.44
CA ASP A 71 12.24 3.70 -3.87
C ASP A 71 13.38 3.04 -3.07
N ALA A 72 13.31 1.73 -2.84
CA ALA A 72 14.37 0.92 -2.26
C ALA A 72 15.25 0.23 -3.32
N CYS A 73 14.90 0.34 -4.60
CA CYS A 73 15.70 -0.17 -5.71
C CYS A 73 16.91 0.74 -5.99
N SER A 74 17.90 0.25 -6.74
CA SER A 74 18.95 1.12 -7.28
C SER A 74 18.33 2.20 -8.17
N ASN A 75 18.48 3.48 -7.78
CA ASN A 75 17.90 4.60 -8.52
C ASN A 75 18.60 4.79 -9.88
N PRO A 76 17.87 4.72 -11.01
CA PRO A 76 18.42 5.10 -12.30
C PRO A 76 18.74 6.60 -12.36
N PRO A 77 19.75 7.03 -13.13
CA PRO A 77 20.19 8.43 -13.14
C PRO A 77 19.28 9.38 -13.94
N ASP A 78 18.34 8.84 -14.72
CA ASP A 78 17.48 9.59 -15.64
C ASP A 78 16.05 9.01 -15.72
N SER A 79 15.15 9.74 -16.39
CA SER A 79 13.73 9.38 -16.49
C SER A 79 13.52 8.13 -17.36
N GLU A 80 14.36 7.93 -18.37
CA GLU A 80 14.33 6.74 -19.23
C GLU A 80 14.66 5.46 -18.45
N GLY A 81 15.69 5.50 -17.60
CA GLY A 81 16.08 4.41 -16.73
C GLY A 81 15.00 4.09 -15.71
N VAL A 82 14.37 5.10 -15.12
CA VAL A 82 13.21 4.93 -14.23
C VAL A 82 12.06 4.22 -14.96
N PHE A 83 11.69 4.72 -16.14
CA PHE A 83 10.67 4.11 -16.99
C PHE A 83 10.99 2.64 -17.30
N LYS A 84 12.21 2.35 -17.78
CA LYS A 84 12.67 1.00 -18.12
C LYS A 84 12.63 0.06 -16.91
N MET A 85 13.07 0.53 -15.75
CA MET A 85 13.07 -0.26 -14.52
C MET A 85 11.66 -0.68 -14.13
N ILE A 86 10.71 0.25 -14.15
CA ILE A 86 9.31 -0.03 -13.80
C ILE A 86 8.68 -0.95 -14.85
N LEU A 87 8.85 -0.62 -16.14
CA LEU A 87 8.28 -1.38 -17.26
C LEU A 87 8.78 -2.83 -17.28
N LYS A 88 10.08 -3.08 -17.05
CA LYS A 88 10.66 -4.43 -16.95
C LYS A 88 9.91 -5.29 -15.92
N ASN A 89 9.58 -4.71 -14.75
CA ASN A 89 8.89 -5.43 -13.69
C ASN A 89 7.39 -5.60 -14.00
N PHE A 90 6.75 -4.60 -14.61
CA PHE A 90 5.39 -4.72 -15.13
C PHE A 90 5.27 -5.85 -16.17
N GLU A 91 6.17 -5.91 -17.15
CA GLU A 91 6.18 -6.90 -18.22
C GLU A 91 6.26 -8.33 -17.68
N ARG A 92 7.02 -8.56 -16.60
CA ARG A 92 7.08 -9.86 -15.93
C ARG A 92 5.69 -10.32 -15.47
N HIS A 93 4.91 -9.43 -14.87
CA HIS A 93 3.55 -9.73 -14.44
C HIS A 93 2.64 -9.91 -15.66
N TYR A 94 2.70 -8.96 -16.59
CA TYR A 94 1.81 -8.88 -17.75
C TYR A 94 1.93 -10.06 -18.72
N THR A 95 3.15 -10.55 -18.95
CA THR A 95 3.46 -11.64 -19.91
C THR A 95 3.41 -13.04 -19.30
N THR A 96 3.21 -13.16 -17.98
CA THR A 96 3.10 -14.46 -17.29
C THR A 96 1.67 -14.71 -16.80
N ASN A 97 1.44 -14.73 -15.48
CA ASN A 97 0.15 -15.07 -14.88
C ASN A 97 -0.73 -13.85 -14.53
N ARG A 98 -0.30 -12.64 -14.90
CA ARG A 98 -1.00 -11.37 -14.67
C ARG A 98 -1.36 -11.09 -13.20
N ALA A 99 -0.57 -11.62 -12.26
CA ALA A 99 -0.72 -11.23 -10.85
C ALA A 99 -0.58 -9.71 -10.68
N PRO A 100 -1.30 -9.08 -9.73
CA PRO A 100 -1.25 -7.63 -9.52
C PRO A 100 0.19 -7.11 -9.39
N PHE A 101 0.52 -6.07 -10.14
CA PHE A 101 1.82 -5.39 -10.08
C PHE A 101 1.76 -4.24 -9.07
N GLY A 102 2.41 -4.41 -7.92
CA GLY A 102 2.39 -3.42 -6.83
C GLY A 102 3.37 -2.27 -7.07
N LEU A 103 2.87 -1.03 -6.96
CA LEU A 103 3.64 0.22 -7.02
C LEU A 103 3.75 0.84 -5.61
N PHE A 104 4.73 0.41 -4.82
CA PHE A 104 4.92 0.87 -3.44
C PHE A 104 6.03 1.91 -3.35
N TYR A 105 5.70 3.13 -2.87
CA TYR A 105 6.60 4.27 -2.85
C TYR A 105 6.32 5.20 -1.67
N HIS A 106 7.36 5.91 -1.21
CA HIS A 106 7.22 7.11 -0.37
C HIS A 106 7.15 8.37 -1.25
N ALA A 107 6.32 9.34 -0.85
CA ALA A 107 6.14 10.59 -1.58
C ALA A 107 7.44 11.37 -1.81
N ALA A 108 8.41 11.25 -0.89
CA ALA A 108 9.73 11.88 -1.00
C ALA A 108 10.51 11.42 -2.23
N TRP A 109 10.31 10.19 -2.73
CA TRP A 109 11.02 9.70 -3.91
C TRP A 109 10.67 10.52 -5.17
N PHE A 110 9.45 11.05 -5.24
CA PHE A 110 8.96 11.86 -6.36
C PHE A 110 9.39 13.33 -6.31
N THR A 111 10.18 13.75 -5.30
CA THR A 111 10.74 15.11 -5.29
C THR A 111 11.85 15.28 -6.33
N GLN A 112 12.44 14.17 -6.80
CA GLN A 112 13.43 14.20 -7.88
C GLN A 112 12.71 14.27 -9.24
N PRO A 113 12.97 15.30 -10.07
CA PRO A 113 12.21 15.51 -11.29
C PRO A 113 12.19 14.30 -12.25
N HIS A 114 13.35 13.66 -12.46
CA HIS A 114 13.46 12.53 -13.38
C HIS A 114 12.75 11.26 -12.88
N HIS A 115 12.67 11.06 -11.55
CA HIS A 115 11.85 9.98 -10.97
C HIS A 115 10.38 10.16 -11.31
N LYS A 116 9.86 11.37 -11.09
CA LYS A 116 8.45 11.70 -11.37
C LYS A 116 8.15 11.60 -12.87
N GLU A 117 9.02 12.13 -13.72
CA GLU A 117 8.87 12.07 -15.17
C GLU A 117 8.84 10.61 -15.67
N GLY A 118 9.82 9.79 -15.28
CA GLY A 118 9.87 8.38 -15.68
C GLY A 118 8.66 7.58 -15.18
N PHE A 119 8.20 7.85 -13.96
CA PHE A 119 6.99 7.24 -13.40
C PHE A 119 5.72 7.65 -14.16
N ILE A 120 5.53 8.93 -14.47
CA ILE A 120 4.38 9.41 -15.25
C ILE A 120 4.40 8.78 -16.65
N ASN A 121 5.55 8.74 -17.33
CA ASN A 121 5.69 8.09 -18.63
C ASN A 121 5.28 6.61 -18.58
N PHE A 122 5.63 5.90 -17.50
CA PHE A 122 5.19 4.52 -17.28
C PHE A 122 3.67 4.43 -17.12
N ILE A 123 3.07 5.27 -16.27
CA ILE A 123 1.61 5.29 -16.05
C ILE A 123 0.85 5.58 -17.35
N ASP A 124 1.27 6.59 -18.11
CA ASP A 124 0.66 6.93 -19.40
C ASP A 124 0.77 5.78 -20.41
N THR A 125 1.91 5.08 -20.42
CA THR A 125 2.14 3.92 -21.29
C THR A 125 1.17 2.77 -20.96
N ILE A 126 1.03 2.39 -19.69
CA ILE A 126 0.16 1.27 -19.32
C ILE A 126 -1.33 1.63 -19.41
N LEU A 127 -1.70 2.90 -19.20
CA LEU A 127 -3.10 3.34 -19.34
C LEU A 127 -3.56 3.43 -20.81
N ALA A 128 -2.63 3.46 -21.76
CA ALA A 128 -2.96 3.30 -23.19
C ALA A 128 -3.32 1.84 -23.56
N MET A 129 -3.02 0.87 -22.69
CA MET A 129 -3.34 -0.55 -22.91
C MET A 129 -4.80 -0.82 -22.52
N LYS A 130 -5.55 -1.50 -23.40
CA LYS A 130 -7.00 -1.73 -23.23
C LYS A 130 -7.35 -2.74 -22.12
N ASP A 131 -6.37 -3.49 -21.65
CA ASP A 131 -6.52 -4.59 -20.71
C ASP A 131 -5.68 -4.39 -19.43
N VAL A 132 -5.43 -3.13 -19.07
CA VAL A 132 -4.73 -2.73 -17.84
C VAL A 132 -5.57 -1.71 -17.07
N TRP A 133 -5.61 -1.86 -15.75
CA TRP A 133 -6.30 -0.96 -14.84
C TRP A 133 -5.38 -0.54 -13.69
N LEU A 134 -5.38 0.74 -13.36
CA LEU A 134 -4.74 1.25 -12.14
C LEU A 134 -5.79 1.28 -11.02
N LEU A 135 -5.59 0.48 -9.99
CA LEU A 135 -6.60 0.19 -8.97
C LEU A 135 -6.02 0.33 -7.56
N THR A 136 -6.91 0.46 -6.57
CA THR A 136 -6.54 0.26 -5.17
C THR A 136 -6.40 -1.25 -4.86
N ASN A 137 -5.64 -1.59 -3.82
CA ASN A 137 -5.57 -2.97 -3.31
C ASN A 137 -6.95 -3.55 -3.00
N TRP A 138 -7.86 -2.72 -2.48
CA TRP A 138 -9.22 -3.16 -2.18
C TRP A 138 -9.99 -3.57 -3.44
N GLN A 139 -9.93 -2.76 -4.50
CA GLN A 139 -10.59 -3.10 -5.77
C GLN A 139 -9.97 -4.36 -6.38
N ALA A 140 -8.64 -4.50 -6.36
CA ALA A 140 -7.98 -5.72 -6.82
C ALA A 140 -8.49 -6.96 -6.05
N LEU A 141 -8.61 -6.88 -4.73
CA LEU A 141 -9.16 -7.96 -3.91
C LEU A 141 -10.64 -8.26 -4.20
N GLN A 142 -11.45 -7.25 -4.50
CA GLN A 142 -12.84 -7.46 -4.95
C GLN A 142 -12.88 -8.28 -6.25
N TRP A 143 -11.97 -8.00 -7.19
CA TRP A 143 -11.84 -8.80 -8.41
C TRP A 143 -11.34 -10.21 -8.13
N VAL A 144 -10.40 -10.41 -7.20
CA VAL A 144 -9.93 -11.76 -6.83
C VAL A 144 -11.07 -12.59 -6.21
N ARG A 145 -11.98 -11.95 -5.47
CA ARG A 145 -13.16 -12.59 -4.89
C ARG A 145 -14.24 -12.94 -5.91
N ASP A 146 -14.38 -12.13 -6.97
CA ASP A 146 -15.32 -12.37 -8.08
C ASP A 146 -14.62 -12.13 -9.44
N PRO A 147 -13.79 -13.09 -9.91
CA PRO A 147 -13.01 -12.93 -11.12
C PRO A 147 -13.89 -12.63 -12.33
N THR A 148 -13.78 -11.39 -12.81
CA THR A 148 -14.61 -10.87 -13.89
C THR A 148 -13.77 -10.73 -15.16
N PRO A 149 -14.15 -11.37 -16.29
CA PRO A 149 -13.39 -11.28 -17.53
C PRO A 149 -13.42 -9.85 -18.10
N VAL A 150 -12.39 -9.50 -18.87
CA VAL A 150 -12.21 -8.16 -19.47
C VAL A 150 -13.46 -7.66 -20.19
N SER A 151 -14.17 -8.54 -20.90
CA SER A 151 -15.41 -8.19 -21.62
C SER A 151 -16.55 -7.68 -20.73
N ARG A 152 -16.52 -7.96 -19.43
CA ARG A 152 -17.52 -7.54 -18.45
C ARG A 152 -17.02 -6.48 -17.46
N LEU A 153 -15.72 -6.15 -17.47
CA LEU A 153 -15.12 -5.24 -16.50
C LEU A 153 -15.69 -3.81 -16.55
N ASN A 154 -16.16 -3.37 -17.72
CA ASN A 154 -16.83 -2.07 -17.86
C ASN A 154 -18.07 -1.93 -16.96
N ASN A 155 -18.72 -3.05 -16.61
CA ASN A 155 -19.90 -3.08 -15.73
C ASN A 155 -19.59 -3.64 -14.34
N PHE A 156 -18.32 -3.96 -14.05
CA PHE A 156 -17.93 -4.50 -12.76
C PHE A 156 -18.01 -3.39 -11.71
N GLN A 157 -19.01 -3.51 -10.82
CA GLN A 157 -19.35 -2.46 -9.84
C GLN A 157 -18.16 -2.00 -8.99
N PRO A 158 -17.28 -2.88 -8.47
CA PRO A 158 -16.13 -2.44 -7.68
C PRO A 158 -15.13 -1.55 -8.43
N PHE A 159 -15.10 -1.58 -9.76
CA PHE A 159 -14.20 -0.73 -10.57
C PHE A 159 -14.86 0.58 -11.00
N GLN A 160 -16.13 0.81 -10.66
CA GLN A 160 -16.82 2.05 -10.99
C GLN A 160 -16.37 3.19 -10.06
N CYS A 161 -16.36 4.41 -10.58
CA CYS A 161 -15.99 5.62 -9.85
C CYS A 161 -17.21 6.31 -9.21
N ASP A 162 -18.12 5.55 -8.61
CA ASP A 162 -19.21 6.11 -7.82
C ASP A 162 -18.76 6.32 -6.38
N PHE A 163 -18.70 7.59 -5.98
CA PHE A 163 -18.28 8.03 -4.65
C PHE A 163 -19.34 8.90 -3.97
N SER A 164 -20.60 8.76 -4.39
CA SER A 164 -21.74 9.54 -3.88
C SER A 164 -22.01 9.32 -2.39
N ASP A 165 -21.61 8.16 -1.85
CA ASP A 165 -21.69 7.78 -0.44
C ASP A 165 -20.57 8.39 0.42
N ARG A 166 -19.50 8.92 -0.19
CA ARG A 166 -18.36 9.45 0.55
C ARG A 166 -18.67 10.83 1.13
N PRO A 167 -18.16 11.14 2.34
CA PRO A 167 -18.24 12.49 2.88
C PRO A 167 -17.66 13.53 1.92
N LYS A 168 -18.30 14.69 1.86
CA LYS A 168 -17.81 15.81 1.03
C LYS A 168 -16.38 16.17 1.43
N ARG A 169 -15.60 16.58 0.42
CA ARG A 169 -14.27 17.15 0.64
C ARG A 169 -14.36 18.31 1.62
N CYS A 170 -13.47 18.30 2.59
CA CYS A 170 -13.32 19.40 3.52
C CYS A 170 -12.37 20.46 2.96
N ASN A 171 -12.95 21.59 2.54
CA ASN A 171 -12.20 22.66 1.89
C ASN A 171 -11.48 23.58 2.89
N ASN A 172 -12.01 23.71 4.11
CA ASN A 172 -11.48 24.59 5.15
C ASN A 172 -11.16 23.78 6.43
N PRO A 173 -10.03 23.05 6.46
CA PRO A 173 -9.64 22.29 7.64
C PRO A 173 -9.24 23.22 8.79
N LYS A 174 -9.62 22.86 10.01
CA LYS A 174 -9.13 23.48 11.25
C LYS A 174 -7.68 23.04 11.48
N VAL A 175 -6.86 23.95 12.02
CA VAL A 175 -5.49 23.67 12.47
C VAL A 175 -5.50 23.60 13.98
N CYS A 176 -5.33 22.40 14.53
CA CYS A 176 -5.28 22.15 15.96
C CYS A 176 -3.82 22.18 16.44
N ASN A 177 -3.54 23.03 17.43
CA ASN A 177 -2.27 23.08 18.13
C ASN A 177 -2.38 22.23 19.39
N LEU A 178 -1.74 21.06 19.38
CA LEU A 178 -1.93 20.00 20.38
C LEU A 178 -0.61 19.69 21.08
N TRP A 179 -0.67 19.49 22.40
CA TRP A 179 0.49 19.07 23.18
C TRP A 179 0.75 17.57 23.03
N HIS A 180 2.04 17.21 22.95
CA HIS A 180 2.56 15.85 22.97
C HIS A 180 3.87 15.82 23.80
N LYS A 181 4.32 14.63 24.23
CA LYS A 181 5.55 14.44 25.04
C LYS A 181 6.78 15.16 24.47
N SER A 182 6.89 15.19 23.15
CA SER A 182 7.99 15.78 22.38
C SER A 182 7.71 17.20 21.88
N GLY A 183 6.82 17.92 22.56
CA GLY A 183 6.42 19.29 22.26
C GLY A 183 5.15 19.41 21.44
N VAL A 184 4.87 20.63 20.97
CA VAL A 184 3.70 20.97 20.18
C VAL A 184 3.64 20.17 18.87
N ARG A 185 2.44 19.71 18.50
CA ARG A 185 2.13 19.06 17.22
C ARG A 185 0.93 19.74 16.57
N TYR A 186 1.00 19.88 15.26
CA TYR A 186 -0.08 20.45 14.46
C TYR A 186 -0.87 19.33 13.78
N MET A 187 -2.19 19.33 13.97
CA MET A 187 -3.10 18.42 13.30
C MET A 187 -4.09 19.21 12.47
N ARG A 188 -4.22 18.88 11.17
CA ARG A 188 -5.26 19.43 10.31
C ARG A 188 -6.44 18.48 10.28
N THR A 189 -7.63 18.96 10.64
CA THR A 189 -8.84 18.13 10.68
C THR A 189 -10.08 18.94 10.35
N CYS A 190 -11.12 18.24 9.93
CA CYS A 190 -12.44 18.81 9.64
C CYS A 190 -13.42 18.58 10.80
N GLN A 191 -12.97 17.82 11.78
CA GLN A 191 -13.67 17.57 13.04
C GLN A 191 -13.32 18.66 14.07
N PRO A 192 -14.00 18.70 15.22
CA PRO A 192 -13.53 19.47 16.38
C PRO A 192 -12.08 19.10 16.73
N CYS A 193 -11.31 20.07 17.23
CA CYS A 193 -9.97 19.78 17.72
C CYS A 193 -10.07 18.92 18.99
N PRO A 194 -9.33 17.81 19.08
CA PRO A 194 -9.24 17.07 20.33
C PRO A 194 -8.48 17.90 21.37
N ASP A 195 -8.66 17.59 22.65
CA ASP A 195 -7.92 18.28 23.72
C ASP A 195 -6.43 17.88 23.76
N ILE A 196 -6.09 16.71 23.19
CA ILE A 196 -4.76 16.11 23.26
C ILE A 196 -4.39 15.51 21.92
N TYR A 197 -3.09 15.47 21.61
CA TYR A 197 -2.59 14.85 20.39
C TYR A 197 -2.86 13.33 20.38
N PRO A 198 -3.62 12.78 19.41
CA PRO A 198 -3.88 11.35 19.33
C PRO A 198 -2.58 10.54 19.24
N TRP A 199 -2.45 9.52 20.09
CA TRP A 199 -1.27 8.66 20.19
C TRP A 199 -1.66 7.24 20.65
N THR A 200 -0.69 6.32 20.72
CA THR A 200 -0.93 4.99 21.27
C THR A 200 -1.32 5.06 22.76
N GLY A 201 -2.32 4.27 23.17
CA GLY A 201 -2.89 4.29 24.53
C GLY A 201 -4.31 4.88 24.60
N ASN A 202 -4.91 4.88 25.80
CA ASN A 202 -6.32 5.26 26.02
C ASN A 202 -6.61 6.75 25.82
N THR A 203 -5.61 7.61 25.92
CA THR A 203 -5.69 9.03 25.61
C THR A 203 -4.30 9.46 25.19
N GLY A 204 -4.17 10.32 24.18
CA GLY A 204 -2.90 10.98 23.91
C GLY A 204 -2.27 11.48 25.21
N ILE A 205 -0.96 11.32 25.38
CA ILE A 205 -0.30 11.80 26.59
C ILE A 205 -0.44 13.33 26.67
N ARG A 206 -1.07 13.85 27.74
CA ARG A 206 -1.33 15.29 27.98
C ARG A 206 -0.03 16.05 28.21
N SER A 207 0.92 15.47 28.95
CA SER A 207 2.20 16.09 29.25
C SER A 207 3.24 15.06 29.70
N SER A 208 4.46 15.13 29.14
CA SER A 208 5.60 14.32 29.60
C SER A 208 6.06 14.64 31.04
N ARG A 209 5.59 15.75 31.62
CA ARG A 209 5.88 16.13 33.02
C ARG A 209 4.83 15.69 34.03
N ILE A 210 3.64 15.25 33.57
CA ILE A 210 2.48 14.94 34.44
C ILE A 210 2.13 13.46 34.32
N ASP A 211 2.22 12.87 33.13
CA ASP A 211 1.75 11.50 32.88
C ASP A 211 2.86 10.44 32.98
N ASN A 212 4.05 10.82 33.45
CA ASN A 212 5.09 9.85 33.83
C ASN A 212 4.89 9.32 35.27
N ASP A 213 3.92 9.87 36.02
CA ASP A 213 3.55 9.42 37.38
C ASP A 213 2.39 8.40 37.38
N ILE A 214 2.08 7.79 36.23
CA ILE A 214 1.23 6.59 36.20
C ILE A 214 2.14 5.41 36.56
N GLU A 215 2.21 5.15 37.87
CA GLU A 215 2.82 3.97 38.49
C GLU A 215 2.28 2.66 37.87
N ASP A 216 3.12 1.61 37.99
CA ASP A 216 3.02 0.25 37.43
C ASP A 216 1.63 -0.42 37.42
#